data_AF-A0AA37NMB4-F1
#
_entry.id   AF-A0AA37NMB4-F1
#
_cell.length_a   1.000
_cell.length_b   1.000
_cell.length_c   1.000
_cell.angle_alpha   90.00
_cell.angle_beta   90.00
_cell.angle_gamma   90.00
#
_symmetry.space_group_name_H-M   'P 1'
#
loop_
_entity.id
_entity.type
_entity.pdbx_description
1 polymer ?
#
loop_
_entity_poly.entity_id
_entity_poly.type
_entity_poly.pdbx_seq_one_letter_code
_entity_poly.pdbx_strand_id
1 'polypeptide(L)'
;MAIEKNAKEAVEAEFADELKNGTLVFRTIDISEPKNEAIAEKYEVTWSSLFISKWKAGKETYENLTEYAFANARTAPATFKNGVAEKVRTLLK
;
A
#
# COMPACT_ATOMS: atom_id res chain seq x y z
N MET A 1 3.34 -11.53 5.48
CA MET A 1 3.96 -11.74 4.14
C MET A 1 5.14 -10.77 3.93
N ALA A 2 6.05 -11.00 2.96
CA ALA A 2 7.19 -10.10 2.73
C ALA A 2 6.77 -8.69 2.27
N ILE A 3 5.81 -8.60 1.34
CA ILE A 3 5.26 -7.34 0.84
C ILE A 3 4.64 -6.53 1.99
N GLU A 4 3.73 -7.14 2.74
CA GLU A 4 3.07 -6.52 3.89
C GLU A 4 4.07 -6.03 4.94
N LYS A 5 5.00 -6.89 5.36
CA LYS A 5 5.99 -6.53 6.39
C LYS A 5 6.87 -5.38 5.93
N ASN A 6 7.42 -5.46 4.72
CA ASN A 6 8.27 -4.40 4.19
C ASN A 6 7.50 -3.10 3.96
N ALA A 7 6.24 -3.17 3.52
CA ALA A 7 5.42 -1.99 3.27
C ALA A 7 5.10 -1.30 4.59
N LYS A 8 4.65 -2.07 5.59
CA LYS A 8 4.39 -1.58 6.93
C LYS A 8 5.64 -0.92 7.54
N GLU A 9 6.80 -1.56 7.45
CA GLU A 9 8.06 -0.95 7.92
C GLU A 9 8.41 0.34 7.15
N ALA A 10 8.16 0.41 5.84
CA ALA A 10 8.42 1.62 5.06
C ALA A 10 7.56 2.80 5.56
N VAL A 11 6.26 2.59 5.72
CA VAL A 11 5.35 3.64 6.19
C VAL A 11 5.55 3.97 7.67
N GLU A 12 5.85 2.99 8.53
CA GLU A 12 6.16 3.28 9.94
C GLU A 12 7.49 4.02 10.11
N ALA A 13 8.49 3.79 9.24
CA ALA A 13 9.79 4.45 9.36
C ALA A 13 9.79 5.87 8.76
N GLU A 14 9.24 6.06 7.55
CA GLU A 14 9.26 7.35 6.85
C GLU A 14 8.01 8.22 7.12
N PHE A 15 6.88 7.61 7.50
CA PHE A 15 5.56 8.26 7.61
C PHE A 15 4.92 8.08 8.99
N ALA A 16 5.72 7.86 10.04
CA ALA A 16 5.24 7.72 11.42
C ALA A 16 4.34 8.89 11.86
N ASP A 17 4.73 10.11 11.52
CA ASP A 17 3.99 11.33 11.85
C ASP A 17 2.65 11.40 11.12
N GLU A 18 2.57 10.89 9.90
CA GLU A 18 1.37 10.95 9.07
C GLU A 18 0.38 9.83 9.40
N LEU A 19 0.90 8.67 9.80
CA LEU A 19 0.14 7.63 10.48
C LEU A 19 -0.49 8.18 11.77
N LYS A 20 0.27 8.95 12.56
CA LYS A 20 -0.24 9.60 13.79
C LYS A 20 -1.24 10.71 13.50
N ASN A 21 -1.00 11.53 12.49
CA ASN A 21 -1.90 12.60 12.06
C ASN A 21 -3.15 12.06 11.35
N GLY A 22 -3.20 10.78 11.00
CA GLY A 22 -4.28 10.16 10.24
C GLY A 22 -4.32 10.58 8.77
N THR A 23 -3.26 11.24 8.28
CA THR A 23 -3.09 11.59 6.87
C THR A 23 -2.78 10.35 6.03
N LEU A 24 -2.02 9.42 6.61
CA LEU A 24 -1.72 8.13 6.01
C LEU A 24 -2.38 7.01 6.81
N VAL A 25 -3.06 6.11 6.11
CA VAL A 25 -3.72 4.96 6.72
C VAL A 25 -3.22 3.70 6.03
N PHE A 26 -2.47 2.88 6.78
CA PHE A 26 -2.08 1.56 6.31
C PHE A 26 -3.17 0.54 6.69
N ARG A 27 -3.80 -0.09 5.68
CA ARG A 27 -4.78 -1.16 5.88
C ARG A 27 -4.28 -2.43 5.22
N THR A 28 -4.22 -3.49 6.01
CA THR A 28 -4.13 -4.86 5.49
C THR A 28 -5.55 -5.36 5.28
N ILE A 29 -5.83 -5.83 4.07
CA ILE A 29 -7.12 -6.42 3.71
C ILE A 29 -6.88 -7.89 3.40
N ASP A 30 -7.49 -8.76 4.19
CA ASP A 30 -7.44 -10.19 3.96
C ASP A 30 -8.56 -10.58 3.01
N ILE A 31 -8.22 -10.90 1.76
CA ILE A 31 -9.19 -11.26 0.71
C ILE A 31 -9.90 -12.59 1.00
N SER A 32 -9.45 -13.38 1.98
CA SER A 32 -10.13 -14.60 2.41
C SER A 32 -11.37 -14.32 3.26
N GLU A 33 -11.52 -13.08 3.76
CA GLU A 33 -12.70 -12.69 4.52
C GLU A 33 -13.83 -12.21 3.58
N PRO A 34 -15.08 -12.68 3.78
CA PRO A 34 -16.20 -12.36 2.88
C PRO A 34 -16.56 -10.86 2.86
N LYS A 35 -16.31 -10.15 3.96
CA LYS A 35 -16.48 -8.69 4.03
C LYS A 35 -15.52 -7.92 3.10
N ASN A 36 -14.43 -8.56 2.67
CA ASN A 36 -13.40 -7.99 1.81
C ASN A 36 -13.52 -8.46 0.36
N GLU A 37 -14.37 -9.44 0.05
CA GLU A 37 -14.62 -9.90 -1.33
C GLU A 37 -15.01 -8.74 -2.25
N ALA A 38 -15.89 -7.84 -1.79
CA ALA A 38 -16.30 -6.68 -2.59
C ALA A 38 -15.14 -5.72 -2.92
N ILE A 39 -14.17 -5.58 -2.00
CA ILE A 39 -12.96 -4.79 -2.25
C ILE A 39 -12.00 -5.56 -3.15
N ALA A 40 -11.80 -6.85 -2.89
CA ALA A 40 -10.97 -7.71 -3.71
C ALA A 40 -11.45 -7.70 -5.16
N GLU A 41 -12.74 -7.82 -5.40
CA GLU A 41 -13.36 -7.72 -6.73
C GLU A 41 -13.20 -6.32 -7.32
N LYS A 42 -13.45 -5.25 -6.56
CA LYS A 42 -13.28 -3.85 -7.01
C LYS A 42 -11.87 -3.56 -7.53
N TYR A 43 -10.84 -4.10 -6.87
CA TYR A 43 -9.45 -3.92 -7.26
C TYR A 43 -8.91 -5.09 -8.11
N GLU A 44 -9.76 -6.05 -8.49
CA GLU A 44 -9.42 -7.28 -9.21
C GLU A 44 -8.24 -8.05 -8.58
N VAL A 45 -8.28 -8.17 -7.26
CA VAL A 45 -7.23 -8.77 -6.43
C VAL A 45 -7.59 -10.21 -6.09
N THR A 46 -6.95 -11.13 -6.79
CA THR A 46 -7.05 -12.57 -6.53
C THR A 46 -5.89 -13.12 -5.70
N TRP A 47 -4.86 -12.31 -5.42
CA TRP A 47 -3.64 -12.71 -4.70
C TRP A 47 -3.03 -11.55 -3.90
N SER A 48 -1.85 -11.75 -3.31
CA SER A 48 -1.11 -10.70 -2.60
C SER A 48 -0.87 -9.50 -3.51
N SER A 49 -1.55 -8.39 -3.24
CA SER A 49 -1.43 -7.18 -4.05
C SER A 49 -1.14 -5.97 -3.20
N LEU A 50 -0.54 -4.95 -3.81
CA LEU A 50 -0.24 -3.68 -3.16
C LEU A 50 -0.82 -2.55 -3.97
N PHE A 51 -1.69 -1.76 -3.34
CA PHE A 51 -2.27 -0.58 -3.93
C PHE A 51 -2.00 0.62 -3.04
N ILE A 52 -1.81 1.77 -3.67
CA ILE A 52 -1.77 3.04 -2.95
C ILE A 52 -2.92 3.89 -3.46
N SER A 53 -3.88 4.15 -2.57
CA SER A 53 -5.03 5.02 -2.84
C SER A 53 -4.81 6.41 -2.25
N LYS A 54 -4.90 7.45 -3.09
CA LYS A 54 -5.01 8.85 -2.68
C LYS A 54 -6.47 9.27 -2.71
N TRP A 55 -6.92 9.86 -1.62
CA TRP A 55 -8.25 10.46 -1.52
C TRP A 55 -8.09 11.98 -1.55
N LYS A 56 -8.57 12.63 -2.60
CA LYS A 56 -8.55 14.10 -2.72
C LYS A 56 -9.93 14.62 -3.07
N ALA A 57 -10.50 15.45 -2.21
CA ALA A 57 -11.82 16.06 -2.39
C ALA A 57 -12.94 15.05 -2.73
N GLY A 58 -12.95 13.89 -2.06
CA GLY A 58 -13.94 12.83 -2.28
C GLY A 58 -13.69 11.97 -3.53
N LYS A 59 -12.63 12.25 -4.31
CA LYS A 59 -12.21 11.40 -5.43
C LYS A 59 -11.08 10.49 -4.99
N GLU A 60 -11.33 9.19 -5.11
CA GLU A 60 -10.32 8.16 -4.94
C GLU A 60 -9.53 8.00 -6.24
N THR A 61 -8.20 8.06 -6.15
CA THR A 61 -7.28 7.65 -7.21
C THR A 61 -6.35 6.61 -6.64
N TYR A 62 -6.36 5.40 -7.19
CA TYR A 62 -5.48 4.32 -6.76
C TYR A 62 -4.45 3.99 -7.84
N GLU A 63 -3.27 3.59 -7.39
CA GLU A 63 -2.22 3.07 -8.25
C GLU A 63 -1.91 1.62 -7.86
N ASN A 64 -1.84 0.75 -8.86
CA ASN A 64 -1.50 -0.64 -8.67
C ASN A 64 0.03 -0.80 -8.64
N LEU A 65 0.57 -1.18 -7.49
CA LEU A 65 1.99 -1.46 -7.27
C LEU A 65 2.26 -2.95 -7.05
N THR A 66 1.33 -3.82 -7.44
CA THR A 66 1.43 -5.26 -7.24
C THR A 66 2.66 -5.83 -7.93
N GLU A 67 2.88 -5.51 -9.22
CA GLU A 67 4.07 -5.95 -9.94
C GLU A 67 5.36 -5.46 -9.29
N TYR A 68 5.39 -4.19 -8.88
CA TYR A 68 6.54 -3.60 -8.20
C TYR A 68 6.83 -4.29 -6.86
N ALA A 69 5.77 -4.60 -6.10
CA ALA A 69 5.85 -5.29 -4.83
C ALA A 69 6.35 -6.72 -4.99
N PHE A 70 5.85 -7.47 -5.97
CA PHE A 70 6.37 -8.81 -6.25
C PHE A 70 7.82 -8.78 -6.73
N ALA A 71 8.17 -7.82 -7.59
CA ALA A 71 9.51 -7.70 -8.14
C ALA A 71 10.54 -7.34 -7.07
N ASN A 72 10.22 -6.45 -6.12
CA ASN A 72 11.19 -5.87 -5.18
C ASN A 72 11.04 -6.36 -3.73
N ALA A 73 9.85 -6.71 -3.23
CA ALA A 73 9.68 -7.00 -1.79
C ALA A 73 10.43 -8.25 -1.32
N ARG A 74 10.75 -9.19 -2.22
CA ARG A 74 11.56 -10.38 -1.90
C ARG A 74 13.04 -10.21 -2.23
N THR A 75 13.35 -9.55 -3.34
CA THR A 75 14.71 -9.47 -3.90
C THR A 75 15.47 -8.23 -3.43
N ALA A 76 14.77 -7.11 -3.22
CA ALA A 76 15.33 -5.79 -2.94
C ALA A 76 14.42 -5.00 -1.98
N PRO A 77 14.35 -5.40 -0.69
CA PRO A 77 13.44 -4.78 0.28
C PRO A 77 13.74 -3.29 0.50
N ALA A 78 15.01 -2.86 0.42
CA ALA A 78 15.37 -1.44 0.53
C ALA A 78 14.80 -0.61 -0.64
N THR A 79 14.95 -1.10 -1.88
CA THR A 79 14.37 -0.46 -3.07
C THR A 79 12.86 -0.37 -2.95
N PHE A 80 12.21 -1.47 -2.56
CA PHE A 80 10.77 -1.52 -2.35
C PHE A 80 10.30 -0.47 -1.34
N LYS A 81 10.96 -0.40 -0.17
CA LYS A 81 10.64 0.58 0.89
C LYS A 81 10.75 2.02 0.35
N ASN A 82 11.82 2.33 -0.36
CA ASN A 82 12.03 3.65 -0.97
C ASN A 82 10.97 3.97 -2.04
N GLY A 83 10.63 3.02 -2.91
CA GLY A 83 9.62 3.24 -3.95
C GLY A 83 8.23 3.48 -3.37
N VAL A 84 7.83 2.71 -2.35
CA VAL A 84 6.58 2.95 -1.63
C VAL A 84 6.60 4.33 -0.97
N ALA A 85 7.69 4.68 -0.28
CA ALA A 85 7.84 5.97 0.37
C ALA A 85 7.74 7.13 -0.61
N GLU A 86 8.45 7.06 -1.74
CA GLU A 86 8.44 8.12 -2.74
C GLU A 86 7.06 8.30 -3.37
N LYS A 87 6.36 7.21 -3.67
CA LYS A 87 4.99 7.23 -4.19
C LYS A 87 4.03 7.85 -3.18
N VAL A 88 4.10 7.44 -1.93
CA VAL A 88 3.32 8.02 -0.84
C VAL A 88 3.60 9.51 -0.71
N ARG A 89 4.87 9.95 -0.63
CA ARG A 89 5.26 11.38 -0.59
C ARG A 89 4.71 12.18 -1.76
N THR A 90 4.76 11.62 -2.97
CA THR A 90 4.21 12.24 -4.18
C THR A 90 2.70 12.40 -4.09
N LEU A 91 2.02 11.42 -3.48
CA LEU A 91 0.58 11.45 -3.26
C LEU A 91 0.18 12.33 -2.06
N LEU A 92 1.08 12.66 -1.15
CA LEU A 92 0.81 13.58 -0.04
C LEU A 92 1.00 15.05 -0.41
N LYS A 93 1.85 15.33 -1.41
CA LYS A 93 1.93 16.65 -2.05
C LYS A 93 0.65 17.00 -2.83
#